data_AF-A0A8J2MI35-F1
#
_entry.id   AF-A0A8J2MI35-F1
#
_cell.length_a   1.000
_cell.length_b   1.000
_cell.length_c   1.000
_cell.angle_alpha   90.00
_cell.angle_beta   90.00
_cell.angle_gamma   90.00
#
_symmetry.space_group_name_H-M   'P 1'
#
loop_
_entity.id
_entity.type
_entity.pdbx_description
1 polymer ?
#
loop_
_entity_poly.entity_id
_entity_poly.type
_entity_poly.pdbx_seq_one_letter_code
_entity_poly.pdbx_strand_id
1 'polypeptide(L)'
;MLELLRNVAFIRVTSLFSTVKTFYRSDRCSAHYAAISRIKRAKYIRQYHVTLLQPDGSTVPIRAAEPLNLIQMPFNLDSLTDEERRHLEMKRHKTRKLTKKQETVKFNADEYIDLWRKSSKKLN
;
A
#
# COMPACT_ATOMS: atom_id res chain seq x y z
N MET A 1 -78.74 -6.87 37.04
CA MET A 1 -78.55 -6.71 35.59
C MET A 1 -77.08 -6.29 35.38
N LEU A 2 -76.08 -7.12 35.71
CA LEU A 2 -75.57 -8.22 34.85
C LEU A 2 -75.56 -7.74 33.40
N GLU A 3 -74.41 -7.37 32.81
CA GLU A 3 -73.34 -8.32 32.51
C GLU A 3 -71.92 -7.75 32.69
N LEU A 4 -71.24 -8.29 33.71
CA LEU A 4 -69.88 -8.78 33.54
C LEU A 4 -69.93 -9.85 32.44
N LEU A 5 -69.01 -9.81 31.47
CA LEU A 5 -68.17 -10.94 31.06
C LEU A 5 -67.47 -10.66 29.74
N ARG A 6 -66.15 -10.89 29.77
CA ARG A 6 -65.35 -11.49 28.70
C ARG A 6 -65.27 -10.69 27.39
N ASN A 7 -64.09 -10.14 27.13
CA ASN A 7 -63.26 -10.73 26.08
C ASN A 7 -61.80 -10.33 26.28
N VAL A 8 -61.16 -11.05 27.19
CA VAL A 8 -59.72 -11.30 27.14
C VAL A 8 -59.49 -12.26 25.98
N ALA A 9 -59.25 -11.74 24.79
CA ALA A 9 -58.67 -12.52 23.70
C ALA A 9 -57.14 -12.44 23.85
N PHE A 10 -56.66 -13.20 24.83
CA PHE A 10 -55.30 -13.71 24.83
C PHE A 10 -55.12 -14.61 23.60
N ILE A 11 -53.86 -14.84 23.22
CA ILE A 11 -53.36 -15.86 22.27
C ILE A 11 -53.71 -15.57 20.79
N ARG A 12 -52.78 -15.43 19.84
CA ARG A 12 -51.56 -16.22 19.61
C ARG A 12 -50.53 -15.41 18.83
N VAL A 13 -49.34 -15.27 19.42
CA VAL A 13 -48.10 -15.14 18.66
C VAL A 13 -47.96 -16.43 17.84
N THR A 14 -48.37 -16.40 16.58
CA THR A 14 -47.91 -17.41 15.63
C THR A 14 -46.56 -16.94 15.12
N SER A 15 -45.51 -17.29 15.86
CA SER A 15 -44.17 -17.39 15.30
C SER A 15 -44.22 -18.45 14.20
N LEU A 16 -44.48 -18.02 12.97
CA LEU A 16 -44.09 -18.80 11.81
C LEU A 16 -42.57 -18.77 11.79
N PHE A 17 -41.96 -19.68 12.56
CA PHE A 17 -40.62 -20.15 12.31
C PHE A 17 -40.66 -20.70 10.90
N SER A 18 -40.35 -19.84 9.92
CA SER A 18 -40.09 -20.28 8.56
C SER A 18 -38.94 -21.26 8.68
N THR A 19 -39.23 -22.55 8.49
CA THR A 19 -38.23 -23.60 8.41
C THR A 19 -37.35 -23.25 7.22
N VAL A 20 -36.28 -22.50 7.46
CA VAL A 20 -35.23 -22.26 6.48
C VAL A 20 -34.64 -23.64 6.24
N LYS A 21 -35.05 -24.27 5.14
CA LYS A 21 -34.42 -25.48 4.64
C LYS A 21 -32.99 -25.08 4.31
N THR A 22 -32.07 -25.35 5.23
CA THR A 22 -30.65 -25.33 4.95
C THR A 22 -30.40 -26.46 3.97
N PHE A 23 -30.48 -26.16 2.68
CA PHE A 23 -29.95 -27.04 1.65
C PHE A 23 -28.47 -27.21 1.94
N TYR A 24 -28.10 -28.42 2.39
CA TYR A 24 -26.72 -28.83 2.56
C TYR A 24 -26.10 -28.95 1.15
N ARG A 25 -25.67 -27.82 0.58
CA ARG A 25 -24.77 -27.84 -0.57
C ARG A 25 -23.44 -28.39 -0.07
N SER A 26 -22.85 -29.36 -0.77
CA SER A 26 -21.43 -29.68 -0.57
C SER A 26 -20.64 -28.39 -0.58
N ASP A 27 -19.99 -28.09 0.55
CA ASP A 27 -19.14 -26.92 0.75
C ASP A 27 -17.92 -27.02 -0.16
N ARG A 28 -18.10 -26.66 -1.43
CA ARG A 28 -17.00 -26.15 -2.24
C ARG A 28 -16.83 -24.71 -1.80
N CYS A 29 -15.88 -24.48 -0.90
CA CYS A 29 -15.48 -23.15 -0.46
C CYS A 29 -14.95 -22.35 -1.67
N SER A 30 -15.84 -21.64 -2.35
CA SER A 30 -15.51 -20.76 -3.47
C SER A 30 -15.38 -19.34 -2.94
N ALA A 31 -14.26 -18.68 -3.22
CA ALA A 31 -14.07 -17.28 -2.83
C ALA A 31 -15.04 -16.31 -3.54
N HIS A 32 -15.79 -16.78 -4.55
CA HIS A 32 -16.61 -15.93 -5.41
C HIS A 32 -18.05 -15.74 -4.95
N TYR A 33 -18.53 -16.45 -3.91
CA TYR A 33 -19.93 -16.36 -3.45
C TYR A 33 -20.39 -14.93 -3.13
N ALA A 34 -19.51 -14.11 -2.58
CA ALA A 34 -19.80 -12.72 -2.19
C ALA A 34 -18.94 -11.68 -2.93
N ALA A 35 -18.23 -12.08 -3.99
CA ALA A 35 -17.31 -11.20 -4.71
C ALA A 35 -18.05 -10.07 -5.46
N ILE A 36 -19.22 -10.37 -6.02
CA ILE A 36 -20.04 -9.40 -6.76
C ILE A 36 -21.00 -8.72 -5.77
N SER A 37 -20.70 -7.47 -5.39
CA SER A 37 -21.51 -6.71 -4.43
C SER A 37 -21.52 -5.21 -4.72
N ARG A 38 -22.52 -4.49 -4.17
CA ARG A 38 -22.63 -3.02 -4.21
C ARG A 38 -22.67 -2.42 -2.81
N ILE A 39 -22.36 -1.12 -2.71
CA ILE A 39 -22.55 -0.37 -1.46
C ILE A 39 -24.05 -0.29 -1.16
N LYS A 40 -24.44 -0.72 0.04
CA LYS A 40 -25.85 -0.77 0.48
C LYS A 40 -26.36 0.55 1.08
N ARG A 41 -25.52 1.58 1.18
CA ARG A 41 -25.92 2.92 1.65
C ARG A 41 -26.67 3.68 0.54
N ALA A 42 -27.69 4.45 0.90
CA ALA A 42 -28.47 5.24 -0.05
C ALA A 42 -27.68 6.42 -0.65
N LYS A 43 -26.90 7.12 0.18
CA LYS A 43 -25.98 8.19 -0.24
C LYS A 43 -24.55 7.75 0.07
N TYR A 44 -23.69 7.73 -0.95
CA TYR A 44 -22.27 7.40 -0.82
C TYR A 44 -21.44 8.17 -1.83
N ILE A 45 -20.18 8.43 -1.48
CA ILE A 45 -19.21 9.05 -2.39
C ILE A 45 -18.77 7.99 -3.40
N ARG A 46 -18.49 8.40 -4.64
CA ARG A 46 -17.96 7.50 -5.67
C ARG A 46 -16.68 6.84 -5.17
N GLN A 47 -16.62 5.52 -5.29
CA GLN A 47 -15.43 4.73 -4.99
C GLN A 47 -15.01 3.96 -6.24
N TYR A 48 -13.70 3.80 -6.41
CA TYR A 48 -13.07 3.13 -7.54
C TYR A 48 -12.46 1.81 -7.10
N HIS A 49 -12.46 0.82 -7.99
CA HIS A 49 -11.79 -0.46 -7.76
C HIS A 49 -10.28 -0.26 -7.93
N VAL A 50 -9.52 -0.57 -6.88
CA VAL A 50 -8.06 -0.39 -6.80
C VAL A 50 -7.44 -1.68 -6.26
N THR A 51 -6.26 -2.03 -6.76
CA THR A 51 -5.50 -3.19 -6.28
C THR A 51 -4.64 -2.78 -5.08
N LEU A 52 -4.88 -3.36 -3.91
CA LEU A 52 -4.00 -3.21 -2.74
C LEU A 52 -2.93 -4.29 -2.78
N LEU A 53 -1.66 -3.87 -2.80
CA LEU A 53 -0.50 -4.74 -2.65
C LEU A 53 -0.09 -4.78 -1.18
N GLN A 54 -0.14 -5.96 -0.58
CA GLN A 54 0.32 -6.22 0.78
C GLN A 54 1.86 -6.32 0.82
N PRO A 55 2.50 -6.15 1.99
CA PRO A 55 3.95 -6.31 2.13
C PRO A 55 4.43 -7.71 1.71
N ASP A 56 3.58 -8.73 1.89
CA ASP A 56 3.85 -10.12 1.52
C ASP A 56 3.76 -10.34 -0.01
N GLY A 57 3.40 -9.31 -0.78
CA GLY A 57 3.21 -9.38 -2.23
C GLY A 57 1.83 -9.87 -2.67
N SER A 58 0.97 -10.29 -1.74
CA SER A 58 -0.41 -10.66 -2.05
C SER A 58 -1.21 -9.44 -2.50
N THR A 59 -2.20 -9.67 -3.38
CA THR A 59 -3.02 -8.60 -3.96
C THR A 59 -4.50 -8.80 -3.63
N VAL A 60 -5.15 -7.71 -3.22
CA VAL A 60 -6.58 -7.73 -2.89
C VAL A 60 -7.27 -6.53 -3.56
N PRO A 61 -8.38 -6.74 -4.30
CA PRO A 61 -9.15 -5.65 -4.87
C PRO A 61 -9.98 -4.95 -3.78
N ILE A 62 -9.80 -3.64 -3.62
CA ILE A 62 -10.51 -2.81 -2.64
C ILE A 62 -11.17 -1.62 -3.34
N ARG A 63 -12.16 -1.00 -2.69
CA ARG A 63 -12.77 0.25 -3.14
C ARG A 63 -12.13 1.44 -2.44
N ALA A 64 -11.49 2.34 -3.20
CA ALA A 64 -10.86 3.56 -2.71
C ALA A 64 -11.58 4.82 -3.19
N ALA A 65 -11.36 5.96 -2.52
CA ALA A 65 -11.95 7.24 -2.92
C ALA A 65 -11.34 7.78 -4.23
N GLU A 66 -10.04 7.57 -4.41
CA GLU A 66 -9.28 8.05 -5.56
C GLU A 66 -9.14 6.97 -6.64
N PRO A 67 -9.14 7.36 -7.92
CA PRO A 67 -8.92 6.43 -9.03
C PRO A 67 -7.43 6.13 -9.19
N LEU A 68 -6.90 5.25 -8.35
CA LEU A 68 -5.52 4.77 -8.42
C LEU A 68 -5.46 3.39 -9.08
N ASN A 69 -4.33 3.07 -9.73
CA ASN A 69 -4.11 1.72 -10.28
C ASN A 69 -3.71 0.72 -9.18
N LEU A 70 -2.83 1.13 -8.27
CA LEU A 70 -2.22 0.29 -7.26
C LEU A 70 -1.98 1.11 -5.99
N ILE A 71 -2.29 0.53 -4.83
CA ILE A 71 -1.88 1.06 -3.51
C ILE A 71 -0.90 0.06 -2.92
N GLN A 72 0.34 0.48 -2.65
CA GLN A 72 1.34 -0.35 -1.99
C GLN A 72 1.32 -0.10 -0.49
N MET A 73 1.03 -1.14 0.29
CA MET A 73 1.11 -1.08 1.74
C MET A 73 2.59 -1.05 2.17
N PRO A 74 2.99 -0.12 3.05
CA PRO A 74 4.35 -0.12 3.57
C PRO A 74 4.60 -1.36 4.42
N PHE A 75 5.84 -1.80 4.43
CA PHE A 75 6.31 -2.83 5.35
C PHE A 75 6.47 -2.24 6.76
N ASN A 76 6.00 -2.96 7.78
CA ASN A 76 6.14 -2.53 9.17
C ASN A 76 7.58 -2.75 9.66
N LEU A 77 8.26 -1.69 10.09
CA LEU A 77 9.64 -1.76 10.58
C LEU A 77 9.73 -2.16 12.07
N ASP A 78 8.65 -2.02 12.81
CA ASP A 78 8.65 -2.26 14.27
C ASP A 78 8.53 -3.75 14.61
N SER A 79 8.11 -4.58 13.66
CA SER A 79 8.03 -6.04 13.82
C SER A 79 9.37 -6.75 13.61
N LEU A 80 10.40 -6.03 13.16
CA LEU A 80 11.71 -6.61 12.80
C LEU A 80 12.64 -6.70 14.00
N THR A 81 13.54 -7.67 13.98
CA THR A 81 14.65 -7.71 14.93
C THR A 81 15.67 -6.59 14.64
N ASP A 82 16.44 -6.17 15.65
CA ASP A 82 17.45 -5.12 15.50
C ASP A 82 18.51 -5.47 14.44
N GLU A 83 18.83 -6.76 14.29
CA GLU A 83 19.79 -7.25 13.31
C GLU A 83 19.27 -7.10 11.87
N GLU A 84 18.04 -7.54 11.62
CA GLU A 84 17.38 -7.42 10.31
C GLU A 84 17.17 -5.95 9.93
N ARG A 85 16.86 -5.10 10.91
CA ARG A 85 16.72 -3.66 10.73
C ARG A 85 18.03 -3.03 10.28
N ARG A 86 19.15 -3.36 10.95
CA ARG A 86 20.50 -2.94 10.54
C ARG A 86 20.83 -3.43 9.13
N HIS A 87 20.49 -4.68 8.81
CA HIS A 87 20.72 -5.24 7.47
C HIS A 87 19.96 -4.47 6.37
N LEU A 88 18.69 -4.13 6.62
CA LEU A 88 17.90 -3.30 5.70
C LEU A 88 18.50 -1.90 5.53
N GLU A 89 18.96 -1.28 6.61
CA GLU A 89 19.64 0.03 6.56
C GLU A 89 20.94 0.00 5.76
N MET A 90 21.69 -1.10 5.84
CA MET A 90 22.91 -1.31 5.04
C MET A 90 22.58 -1.55 3.56
N LYS A 91 21.51 -2.31 3.26
CA LYS A 91 21.03 -2.55 1.88
C LYS A 91 20.47 -1.30 1.22
N ARG A 92 19.85 -0.40 1.97
CA ARG A 92 19.38 0.88 1.45
C ARG A 92 20.59 1.64 0.90
N HIS A 93 20.72 1.70 -0.42
CA HIS A 93 21.75 2.49 -1.07
C HIS A 93 21.58 3.94 -0.66
N LYS A 94 22.42 4.41 0.28
CA LYS A 94 22.58 5.84 0.55
C LYS A 94 22.94 6.45 -0.79
N THR A 95 22.12 7.37 -1.30
CA THR A 95 22.43 8.13 -2.52
C THR A 95 23.79 8.74 -2.29
N ARG A 96 24.85 8.09 -2.80
CA ARG A 96 26.20 8.56 -2.63
C ARG A 96 26.21 9.88 -3.37
N LYS A 97 26.27 10.99 -2.63
CA LYS A 97 26.61 12.28 -3.23
C LYS A 97 27.94 12.03 -3.92
N LEU A 98 27.90 11.98 -5.25
CA LEU A 98 29.08 11.85 -6.10
C LEU A 98 29.83 13.17 -5.92
N THR A 99 30.55 13.31 -4.83
CA THR A 99 31.58 14.33 -4.71
C THR A 99 32.63 13.90 -5.71
N LYS A 100 32.56 14.44 -6.93
CA LYS A 100 33.64 14.33 -7.90
C LYS A 100 34.89 14.73 -7.13
N LYS A 101 35.78 13.79 -6.83
CA LYS A 101 37.09 14.11 -6.28
C LYS A 101 37.73 15.02 -7.33
N GLN A 102 37.76 16.31 -7.07
CA GLN A 102 38.61 17.20 -7.85
C GLN A 102 40.03 16.73 -7.55
N GLU A 103 40.62 16.05 -8.52
CA GLU A 103 42.05 15.74 -8.48
C GLU A 103 42.77 17.08 -8.49
N THR A 104 43.29 17.50 -7.34
CA THR A 104 44.12 18.68 -7.23
C THR A 104 45.50 18.32 -7.79
N VAL A 105 45.65 18.49 -9.10
CA VAL A 105 46.96 18.40 -9.76
C VAL A 105 47.83 19.49 -9.16
N LYS A 106 48.95 19.12 -8.53
CA LYS A 106 49.95 20.07 -8.05
C LYS A 106 50.63 20.68 -9.27
N PHE A 107 50.30 21.93 -9.57
CA PHE A 107 50.93 22.68 -10.66
C PHE A 107 52.36 23.09 -10.25
N ASN A 108 53.37 22.56 -10.94
CA ASN A 108 54.77 22.96 -10.79
C ASN A 108 55.14 23.92 -11.92
N ALA A 109 55.42 25.18 -11.58
CA ALA A 109 55.80 26.19 -12.59
C ALA A 109 57.14 25.89 -13.26
N ASP A 110 58.04 25.18 -12.57
CA ASP A 110 59.40 24.91 -13.04
C ASP A 110 59.45 23.99 -14.28
N GLU A 111 58.48 23.08 -14.39
CA GLU A 111 58.35 22.17 -15.54
C GLU A 111 57.98 22.91 -16.85
N TYR A 112 57.56 24.18 -16.76
CA TYR A 112 57.06 24.96 -17.89
C TYR A 112 57.99 26.13 -18.29
N ILE A 113 59.16 26.29 -17.67
CA ILE A 113 60.13 27.37 -17.95
C ILE A 113 60.58 27.37 -19.42
N ASP A 114 60.68 26.21 -20.05
CA ASP A 114 61.09 26.06 -21.45
C ASP A 114 60.11 26.69 -22.45
N LEU A 115 58.83 26.76 -22.09
CA LEU A 115 57.80 27.39 -22.92
C LEU A 115 58.00 28.91 -22.97
N TRP A 116 58.44 29.52 -21.88
CA TRP A 116 58.71 30.96 -21.80
C TRP A 116 59.98 31.34 -22.56
N ARG A 117 61.03 30.51 -22.47
CA ARG A 117 62.32 30.73 -23.14
C ARG A 117 62.24 30.62 -24.67
N LYS A 118 61.27 29.88 -25.21
CA LYS A 118 61.06 29.79 -26.67
C LYS A 118 60.44 31.06 -27.27
N SER A 119 59.68 31.84 -26.49
CA SER A 119 59.06 33.07 -26.98
C SER A 119 60.07 34.20 -27.23
N SER A 120 61.14 34.27 -26.44
CA SER A 120 62.18 35.31 -26.56
C SER A 120 63.15 35.10 -27.73
N LYS A 121 63.31 33.86 -28.20
CA LYS A 121 64.18 33.55 -29.36
C LYS A 121 63.58 33.94 -30.72
N LYS A 122 62.28 34.25 -30.80
CA LYS A 122 61.62 34.71 -32.03
C LYS A 122 61.65 36.23 -32.21
N LEU A 123 62.24 36.97 -31.27
CA LEU A 123 62.31 38.44 -31.24
C LEU A 123 63.66 39.01 -31.68
N ASN A 124 64.54 38.18 -32.26
CA ASN A 124 65.79 38.60 -32.90
C ASN A 124 65.75 38.29 -34.40
#